data_AF-B9DU05-F1
#
_entry.id   AF-B9DU05-F1
#
_cell.length_a   1.000
_cell.length_b   1.000
_cell.length_c   1.000
_cell.angle_alpha   90.00
_cell.angle_beta   90.00
_cell.angle_gamma   90.00
#
_symmetry.space_group_name_H-M   'P 1'
#
loop_
_entity.id
_entity.type
_entity.pdbx_description
1 polymer ?
#
loop_
_entity_poly.entity_id
_entity_poly.type
_entity_poly.pdbx_seq_one_letter_code
_entity_poly.pdbx_strand_id
1 'polypeptide(L)'
;MNRAEKERVETLRKTNAIKTMYYTRYFMVRYVVTFFFFVNLYWAIMLYLSKASAVAFLPILLGAFAGFAMWEQFRMFTTEQKEAKVSKLFFKTTIAVNSCLMILALTGQSHFLYPFFNESQASLIVIITLLTIGMLLSLWMLVKIYRIDANKDRQYVRINRYLASLKLGKHY
;
A
#
# COMPACT_ATOMS: atom_id res chain seq x y z
N MET A 1 -25.73 34.89 8.52
CA MET A 1 -25.49 33.82 7.53
C MET A 1 -26.73 33.69 6.63
N ASN A 2 -26.56 33.99 5.33
CA ASN A 2 -27.66 34.03 4.36
C ASN A 2 -28.16 32.59 4.03
N ARG A 3 -29.40 32.41 3.56
CA ARG A 3 -29.94 31.08 3.19
C ARG A 3 -29.10 30.40 2.10
N ALA A 4 -28.67 31.15 1.10
CA ALA A 4 -27.79 30.65 0.03
C ALA A 4 -26.42 30.18 0.56
N GLU A 5 -25.92 30.81 1.62
CA GLU A 5 -24.65 30.45 2.26
C GLU A 5 -24.79 29.15 3.07
N LYS A 6 -25.92 28.96 3.76
CA LYS A 6 -26.27 27.70 4.44
C LYS A 6 -26.33 26.54 3.45
N GLU A 7 -27.01 26.71 2.31
CA GLU A 7 -27.12 25.68 1.28
C GLU A 7 -25.76 25.35 0.64
N ARG A 8 -24.91 26.35 0.40
CA ARG A 8 -23.54 26.14 -0.09
C ARG A 8 -22.68 25.35 0.90
N VAL A 9 -22.79 25.65 2.19
CA VAL A 9 -22.06 24.91 3.23
C VAL A 9 -22.54 23.46 3.32
N GLU A 10 -23.85 23.22 3.25
CA GLU A 10 -24.41 21.86 3.28
C GLU A 10 -24.02 21.03 2.05
N THR A 11 -24.06 21.61 0.86
CA THR A 11 -23.64 20.92 -0.38
C THR A 11 -22.15 20.58 -0.35
N LEU A 12 -21.30 21.51 0.08
CA LEU A 12 -19.86 21.25 0.28
C LEU A 12 -19.61 20.13 1.30
N ARG A 13 -20.34 20.13 2.42
CA ARG A 13 -20.26 19.06 3.43
C ARG A 13 -20.62 17.70 2.83
N LYS A 14 -21.73 17.62 2.07
CA LYS A 14 -22.16 16.38 1.42
C LYS A 14 -21.13 15.87 0.41
N THR A 15 -20.62 16.75 -0.46
CA THR A 15 -19.60 16.38 -1.46
C THR A 15 -18.30 15.92 -0.80
N ASN A 16 -17.84 16.61 0.25
CA ASN A 16 -16.65 16.21 0.99
C ASN A 16 -16.84 14.89 1.74
N ALA A 17 -18.03 14.64 2.29
CA ALA A 17 -18.35 13.35 2.90
C ALA A 17 -18.25 12.20 1.89
N ILE A 18 -18.80 12.37 0.68
CA ILE A 18 -18.72 11.37 -0.39
C ILE A 18 -17.27 11.12 -0.81
N LYS A 19 -16.47 12.19 -1.04
CA LYS A 19 -15.03 12.06 -1.35
C LYS A 19 -14.29 11.29 -0.27
N THR A 20 -14.54 11.60 1.00
CA THR A 20 -13.93 10.88 2.13
C THR A 20 -14.33 9.41 2.15
N MET A 21 -15.59 9.07 1.88
CA MET A 21 -16.02 7.66 1.82
C MET A 21 -15.29 6.89 0.72
N TYR A 22 -15.16 7.47 -0.48
CA TYR A 22 -14.40 6.87 -1.59
C TYR A 22 -12.92 6.72 -1.25
N TYR A 23 -12.30 7.74 -0.65
CA TYR A 23 -10.91 7.70 -0.21
C TYR A 23 -10.64 6.61 0.83
N THR A 24 -11.62 6.35 1.69
CA THR A 24 -11.53 5.34 2.76
C THR A 24 -11.47 3.91 2.20
N ARG A 25 -11.90 3.67 0.94
CA ARG A 25 -11.79 2.36 0.29
C ARG A 25 -10.34 1.88 0.21
N TYR A 26 -9.42 2.82 -0.01
CA TYR A 26 -7.97 2.58 -0.12
C TYR A 26 -7.21 2.75 1.19
N PHE A 27 -7.90 3.00 2.31
CA PHE A 27 -7.25 3.26 3.60
C PHE A 27 -6.25 2.15 3.95
N MET A 28 -6.69 0.89 3.95
CA MET A 28 -5.80 -0.22 4.27
C MET A 28 -4.61 -0.36 3.31
N VAL A 29 -4.85 -0.11 2.02
CA VAL A 29 -3.79 -0.18 1.00
C VAL A 29 -2.69 0.83 1.33
N ARG A 30 -3.08 2.05 1.72
CA ARG A 30 -2.13 3.09 2.13
C ARG A 30 -1.29 2.70 3.33
N TYR A 31 -1.91 2.22 4.39
CA TYR A 31 -1.18 1.84 5.60
C TYR A 31 -0.19 0.72 5.33
N VAL A 32 -0.56 -0.25 4.49
CA VAL A 32 0.35 -1.34 4.12
C VAL A 32 1.51 -0.83 3.24
N VAL A 33 1.26 0.08 2.28
CA VAL A 33 2.35 0.71 1.50
C VAL A 33 3.29 1.50 2.41
N THR A 34 2.76 2.30 3.33
CA THR A 34 3.56 3.07 4.30
C THR A 34 4.35 2.15 5.22
N PHE A 35 3.76 1.02 5.66
CA PHE A 35 4.48 0.00 6.40
C PHE A 35 5.67 -0.56 5.60
N PHE A 36 5.47 -0.92 4.33
CA PHE A 36 6.56 -1.38 3.46
C PHE A 36 7.62 -0.31 3.23
N PHE A 37 7.25 0.97 3.12
CA PHE A 37 8.21 2.07 3.05
C PHE A 37 9.16 2.05 4.25
N PHE A 38 8.62 1.93 5.47
CA PHE A 38 9.43 1.90 6.69
C PHE A 38 10.26 0.62 6.82
N VAL A 39 9.74 -0.54 6.41
CA VAL A 39 10.50 -1.79 6.39
C VAL A 39 11.70 -1.69 5.45
N ASN A 40 11.51 -1.14 4.24
CA ASN A 40 12.59 -0.94 3.28
C ASN A 40 13.60 0.11 3.76
N LEU A 41 13.12 1.20 4.37
CA LEU A 41 13.98 2.21 4.97
C LEU A 41 14.84 1.62 6.11
N TYR A 42 14.24 0.84 7.00
CA TYR A 42 14.95 0.12 8.06
C TYR A 42 16.02 -0.80 7.49
N TRP A 43 15.69 -1.58 6.46
CA TRP A 43 16.65 -2.48 5.82
C TRP A 43 17.81 -1.71 5.18
N ALA A 44 17.55 -0.59 4.49
CA ALA A 44 18.60 0.27 3.94
C ALA A 44 19.53 0.83 5.02
N ILE A 45 18.97 1.29 6.15
CA ILE A 45 19.75 1.80 7.28
C ILE A 45 20.63 0.69 7.86
N MET A 46 20.10 -0.51 8.05
CA MET A 46 20.88 -1.65 8.56
C MET A 46 22.03 -2.04 7.63
N LEU A 47 21.80 -2.06 6.30
CA LEU A 47 22.87 -2.32 5.33
C LEU A 47 23.95 -1.25 5.35
N TYR A 48 23.57 0.01 5.52
CA TYR A 48 24.51 1.12 5.67
C TYR A 48 25.38 0.95 6.93
N LEU A 49 24.76 0.62 8.08
CA LEU A 49 25.47 0.38 9.34
C LEU A 49 26.42 -0.83 9.28
N SER A 50 26.03 -1.88 8.56
CA SER A 50 26.87 -3.07 8.33
C SER A 50 27.94 -2.89 7.25
N LYS A 51 28.16 -1.66 6.74
CA LYS A 51 29.12 -1.34 5.65
C LYS A 51 28.87 -2.09 4.33
N ALA A 52 27.67 -2.64 4.14
CA ALA A 52 27.26 -3.34 2.91
C ALA A 52 26.48 -2.41 1.97
N SER A 53 27.05 -1.23 1.69
CA SER A 53 26.38 -0.15 0.96
C SER A 53 26.02 -0.51 -0.48
N ALA A 54 26.75 -1.44 -1.12
CA ALA A 54 26.47 -1.88 -2.49
C ALA A 54 25.07 -2.53 -2.62
N VAL A 55 24.61 -3.24 -1.59
CA VAL A 55 23.30 -3.92 -1.59
C VAL A 55 22.17 -2.98 -1.17
N ALA A 56 22.49 -1.85 -0.52
CA ALA A 56 21.51 -0.89 -0.01
C ALA A 56 20.69 -0.21 -1.12
N PHE A 57 21.15 -0.23 -2.37
CA PHE A 57 20.40 0.28 -3.51
C PHE A 57 19.02 -0.39 -3.67
N LEU A 58 18.93 -1.70 -3.39
CA LEU A 58 17.69 -2.46 -3.57
C LEU A 58 16.56 -1.99 -2.61
N PRO A 59 16.74 -1.94 -1.28
CA PRO A 59 15.72 -1.39 -0.39
C PRO A 59 15.43 0.09 -0.66
N ILE A 60 16.42 0.89 -1.05
CA ILE A 60 16.21 2.30 -1.39
C ILE A 60 15.27 2.43 -2.59
N LEU A 61 15.48 1.64 -3.64
CA LEU A 61 14.62 1.63 -4.83
C LEU A 61 13.19 1.19 -4.49
N LEU A 62 13.04 0.15 -3.67
CA LEU A 62 11.72 -0.31 -3.19
C LEU A 62 11.03 0.75 -2.31
N GLY A 63 11.78 1.42 -1.44
CA GLY A 63 11.29 2.53 -0.64
C GLY A 63 10.83 3.71 -1.49
N ALA A 64 11.61 4.11 -2.50
CA ALA A 64 11.23 5.14 -3.45
C ALA A 64 9.96 4.75 -4.22
N PHE A 65 9.84 3.49 -4.64
CA PHE A 65 8.65 2.98 -5.29
C PHE A 65 7.42 2.99 -4.37
N ALA A 66 7.57 2.63 -3.10
CA ALA A 66 6.52 2.81 -2.10
C ALA A 66 6.10 4.29 -1.98
N GLY A 67 7.06 5.22 -2.02
CA GLY A 67 6.83 6.67 -2.09
C GLY A 67 5.96 7.08 -3.28
N PHE A 68 6.26 6.59 -4.48
CA PHE A 68 5.44 6.83 -5.67
C PHE A 68 4.02 6.25 -5.54
N ALA A 69 3.88 5.07 -4.94
CA ALA A 69 2.57 4.47 -4.68
C ALA A 69 1.76 5.30 -3.66
N MET A 70 2.41 5.84 -2.61
CA MET A 70 1.77 6.78 -1.67
C MET A 70 1.30 8.06 -2.38
N TRP A 71 2.11 8.59 -3.30
CA TRP A 71 1.74 9.77 -4.09
C TRP A 71 0.50 9.52 -4.96
N GLU A 72 0.43 8.37 -5.64
CA GLU A 72 -0.78 7.96 -6.38
C GLU A 72 -2.00 7.94 -5.46
N GLN A 73 -1.89 7.30 -4.29
CA GLN A 73 -2.99 7.16 -3.33
C GLN A 73 -3.41 8.49 -2.71
N PHE A 74 -2.50 9.46 -2.58
CA PHE A 74 -2.83 10.81 -2.13
C PHE A 74 -3.71 11.52 -3.18
N ARG A 75 -3.37 11.39 -4.47
CA ARG A 75 -4.15 11.96 -5.58
C ARG A 75 -5.55 11.33 -5.76
N MET A 76 -5.79 10.16 -5.16
CA MET A 76 -7.10 9.50 -5.17
C MET A 76 -8.14 10.13 -4.22
N PHE A 77 -7.86 11.28 -3.60
CA PHE A 77 -8.87 12.06 -2.87
C PHE A 77 -9.86 12.76 -3.83
N THR A 78 -10.63 11.95 -4.57
CA THR A 78 -11.62 12.39 -5.56
C THR A 78 -12.76 11.38 -5.65
N THR A 79 -13.90 11.81 -6.19
CA THR A 79 -15.03 10.93 -6.52
C THR A 79 -14.76 10.07 -7.76
N GLU A 80 -13.85 10.51 -8.64
CA GLU A 80 -13.42 9.73 -9.81
C GLU A 80 -12.50 8.57 -9.39
N GLN A 81 -13.06 7.37 -9.35
CA GLN A 81 -12.33 6.16 -8.95
C GLN A 81 -11.52 5.60 -10.12
N LYS A 82 -10.38 6.23 -10.41
CA LYS A 82 -9.37 5.63 -11.31
C LYS A 82 -8.72 4.43 -10.63
N GLU A 83 -8.31 3.44 -11.40
CA GLU A 83 -7.62 2.27 -10.87
C GLU A 83 -6.25 2.64 -10.26
N ALA A 84 -5.88 1.98 -9.16
CA ALA A 84 -4.59 2.17 -8.49
C ALA A 84 -3.46 1.38 -9.20
N LYS A 85 -3.06 1.82 -10.39
CA LYS A 85 -2.10 1.10 -11.26
C LYS A 85 -0.71 1.01 -10.63
N VAL A 86 -0.20 2.10 -10.06
CA VAL A 86 1.13 2.16 -9.43
C VAL A 86 1.15 1.31 -8.16
N SER A 87 0.11 1.39 -7.34
CA SER A 87 -0.04 0.57 -6.13
C SER A 87 -0.12 -0.93 -6.47
N LYS A 88 -0.86 -1.31 -7.53
CA LYS A 88 -0.90 -2.70 -8.03
C LYS A 88 0.48 -3.17 -8.47
N LEU A 89 1.20 -2.34 -9.22
CA LEU A 89 2.54 -2.67 -9.70
C LEU A 89 3.51 -2.82 -8.52
N PHE A 90 3.45 -1.93 -7.54
CA PHE A 90 4.26 -2.00 -6.32
C PHE A 90 4.11 -3.35 -5.60
N PHE A 91 2.89 -3.80 -5.30
CA PHE A 91 2.70 -5.10 -4.63
C PHE A 91 3.18 -6.29 -5.47
N LYS A 92 3.00 -6.25 -6.79
CA LYS A 92 3.55 -7.29 -7.69
C LYS A 92 5.08 -7.31 -7.63
N THR A 93 5.72 -6.15 -7.68
CA THR A 93 7.18 -6.02 -7.55
C THR A 93 7.67 -6.46 -6.19
N THR A 94 6.98 -6.13 -5.09
CA THR A 94 7.34 -6.60 -3.74
C THR A 94 7.27 -8.12 -3.64
N ILE A 95 6.26 -8.77 -4.22
CA ILE A 95 6.18 -10.24 -4.26
C ILE A 95 7.35 -10.83 -5.05
N ALA A 96 7.64 -10.28 -6.23
CA ALA A 96 8.74 -10.76 -7.06
C ALA A 96 10.10 -10.61 -6.36
N VAL A 97 10.37 -9.44 -5.77
CA VAL A 97 11.64 -9.19 -5.06
C VAL A 97 11.75 -10.07 -3.82
N ASN A 98 10.70 -10.20 -3.00
CA ASN A 98 10.75 -11.09 -1.83
C ASN A 98 10.96 -12.56 -2.23
N SER A 99 10.39 -12.99 -3.36
CA SER A 99 10.62 -14.34 -3.89
C SER A 99 12.08 -14.54 -4.30
N CYS A 100 12.67 -13.57 -5.01
CA CYS A 100 14.10 -13.61 -5.38
C CYS A 100 15.00 -13.62 -4.14
N LEU A 101 14.72 -12.76 -3.15
CA LEU A 101 15.48 -12.70 -1.89
C LEU A 101 15.38 -14.02 -1.12
N MET A 102 14.21 -14.66 -1.12
CA MET A 102 14.00 -15.95 -0.45
C MET A 102 14.82 -17.05 -1.12
N ILE A 103 14.87 -17.10 -2.46
CA ILE A 103 15.72 -18.04 -3.20
C ILE A 103 17.20 -17.81 -2.86
N LEU A 104 17.65 -16.56 -2.88
CA LEU A 104 19.05 -16.21 -2.56
C LEU A 104 19.42 -16.61 -1.12
N ALA A 105 18.52 -16.37 -0.16
CA ALA A 105 18.71 -16.77 1.23
C ALA A 105 18.84 -18.31 1.36
N LEU A 106 18.03 -19.07 0.63
CA LEU A 106 18.08 -20.54 0.62
C LEU A 106 19.35 -21.09 -0.06
N THR A 107 19.93 -20.37 -1.03
CA THR A 107 21.21 -20.74 -1.66
C THR A 107 22.45 -20.38 -0.83
N GLY A 108 22.28 -19.92 0.42
CA GLY A 108 23.37 -19.58 1.33
C GLY A 108 23.92 -18.15 1.17
N GLN A 109 23.27 -17.29 0.38
CA GLN A 109 23.67 -15.89 0.18
C GLN A 109 23.00 -14.93 1.19
N SER A 110 22.47 -15.46 2.30
CA SER A 110 21.78 -14.67 3.33
C SER A 110 22.70 -13.66 4.02
N HIS A 111 23.97 -14.01 4.26
CA HIS A 111 24.94 -13.11 4.90
C HIS A 111 25.25 -11.88 4.02
N PHE A 112 25.28 -12.04 2.69
CA PHE A 112 25.48 -10.91 1.78
C PHE A 112 24.29 -9.93 1.77
N LEU A 113 23.06 -10.46 1.84
CA LEU A 113 21.83 -9.66 1.82
C LEU A 113 21.47 -9.09 3.19
N TYR A 114 21.86 -9.78 4.26
CA TYR A 114 21.54 -9.45 5.64
C TYR A 114 22.75 -9.65 6.57
N PRO A 115 23.85 -8.90 6.37
CA PRO A 115 25.10 -9.04 7.13
C PRO A 115 24.99 -8.65 8.61
N PHE A 116 23.84 -8.14 9.03
CA PHE A 116 23.51 -7.82 10.42
C PHE A 116 22.92 -9.01 11.20
N PHE A 117 22.59 -10.11 10.52
CA PHE A 117 22.23 -11.37 11.18
C PHE A 117 23.43 -12.29 11.28
N ASN A 118 23.53 -13.01 12.40
CA ASN A 118 24.52 -14.08 12.55
C ASN A 118 24.26 -15.21 11.55
N GLU A 119 25.33 -15.88 11.12
CA GLU A 119 25.26 -17.11 10.32
C GLU A 119 24.74 -18.27 11.19
N SER A 120 23.42 -18.35 11.32
CA SER A 120 22.75 -19.39 12.09
C SER A 120 21.46 -19.83 11.41
N GLN A 121 21.06 -21.07 11.65
CA GLN A 121 19.79 -21.59 11.14
C GLN A 121 18.58 -20.81 11.69
N ALA A 122 18.67 -20.30 12.93
CA ALA A 122 17.63 -19.46 13.51
C ALA A 122 17.46 -18.16 12.71
N SER A 123 18.56 -17.49 12.33
CA SER A 123 18.52 -16.28 11.50
C SER A 123 17.87 -16.53 10.14
N LEU A 124 18.20 -17.66 9.49
CA LEU A 124 17.63 -18.04 8.20
C LEU A 124 16.10 -18.22 8.30
N ILE A 125 15.63 -18.92 9.32
CA ILE A 125 14.19 -19.11 9.57
C ILE A 125 13.48 -17.76 9.76
N VAL A 126 14.10 -16.84 10.52
CA VAL A 126 13.55 -15.48 10.72
C VAL A 126 13.45 -14.73 9.40
N ILE A 127 14.49 -14.72 8.57
CA ILE A 127 14.50 -14.06 7.26
C ILE A 127 13.39 -14.62 6.36
N ILE A 128 13.31 -15.95 6.23
CA ILE A 128 12.28 -16.61 5.41
C ILE A 128 10.88 -16.27 5.91
N THR A 129 10.68 -16.27 7.22
CA THR A 129 9.38 -15.93 7.83
C THR A 129 8.97 -14.50 7.50
N LEU A 130 9.87 -13.54 7.64
CA LEU A 130 9.61 -12.13 7.32
C LEU A 130 9.30 -11.92 5.83
N LEU A 131 10.08 -12.56 4.94
CA LEU A 131 9.84 -12.51 3.49
C LEU A 131 8.47 -13.10 3.12
N THR A 132 8.11 -14.22 3.75
CA THR A 132 6.82 -14.90 3.56
C THR A 132 5.66 -14.01 4.01
N ILE A 133 5.75 -13.40 5.19
CA ILE A 133 4.74 -12.45 5.69
C ILE A 133 4.59 -11.27 4.72
N GLY A 134 5.70 -10.71 4.23
CA GLY A 134 5.69 -9.63 3.25
C GLY A 134 5.00 -10.02 1.92
N MET A 135 5.20 -11.25 1.45
CA MET A 135 4.50 -11.77 0.26
C MET A 135 3.00 -11.95 0.51
N LEU A 136 2.61 -12.54 1.65
CA LEU A 136 1.21 -12.76 2.01
C LEU A 136 0.45 -11.43 2.14
N LEU A 137 1.05 -10.43 2.80
CA LEU A 137 0.47 -9.08 2.90
C LEU A 137 0.29 -8.43 1.52
N SER A 138 1.30 -8.55 0.65
CA SER A 138 1.23 -8.03 -0.72
C SER A 138 0.15 -8.71 -1.55
N LEU A 139 0.03 -10.04 -1.47
CA LEU A 139 -1.02 -10.80 -2.15
C LEU A 139 -2.41 -10.40 -1.66
N TRP A 140 -2.58 -10.30 -0.34
CA TRP A 140 -3.84 -9.90 0.24
C TRP A 140 -4.25 -8.48 -0.17
N MET A 141 -3.30 -7.55 -0.26
CA MET A 141 -3.56 -6.20 -0.78
C MET A 141 -3.92 -6.20 -2.26
N LEU A 142 -3.28 -7.05 -3.08
CA LEU A 142 -3.64 -7.18 -4.50
C LEU A 142 -5.08 -7.66 -4.67
N VAL A 143 -5.50 -8.67 -3.91
CA VAL A 143 -6.89 -9.17 -3.89
C VAL A 143 -7.86 -8.09 -3.40
N LYS A 144 -7.44 -7.26 -2.44
CA LYS A 144 -8.25 -6.14 -1.97
C LYS A 144 -8.43 -5.07 -3.06
N ILE A 145 -7.36 -4.68 -3.76
CA ILE A 145 -7.44 -3.71 -4.86
C ILE A 145 -8.33 -4.26 -5.99
N TYR A 146 -8.17 -5.53 -6.39
CA TYR A 146 -9.02 -6.13 -7.41
C TYR A 146 -10.51 -6.12 -7.04
N ARG A 147 -10.84 -6.33 -5.76
CA ARG A 147 -12.22 -6.21 -5.27
C ARG A 147 -12.75 -4.78 -5.29
N ILE A 148 -11.89 -3.79 -5.05
CA ILE A 148 -12.22 -2.36 -5.15
C ILE A 148 -12.47 -1.98 -6.61
N ASP A 149 -11.58 -2.39 -7.53
CA ASP A 149 -11.71 -2.16 -8.97
C ASP A 149 -13.00 -2.79 -9.51
N ALA A 150 -13.37 -3.99 -9.04
CA ALA A 150 -14.61 -4.66 -9.41
C ALA A 150 -15.86 -4.12 -8.67
N ASN A 151 -15.73 -3.10 -7.82
CA ASN A 151 -16.82 -2.55 -6.98
C ASN A 151 -17.55 -3.60 -6.12
N LYS A 152 -16.85 -4.67 -5.73
CA LYS A 152 -17.40 -5.77 -4.90
C LYS A 152 -17.06 -5.61 -3.41
N ASP A 153 -16.47 -4.49 -3.01
CA ASP A 153 -16.10 -4.24 -1.64
C ASP A 153 -17.28 -3.76 -0.77
N ARG A 154 -17.20 -4.02 0.53
CA ARG A 154 -18.26 -3.63 1.49
C ARG A 154 -18.46 -2.11 1.57
N GLN A 155 -17.43 -1.31 1.31
CA GLN A 155 -17.54 0.15 1.40
C GLN A 155 -18.28 0.72 0.19
N TYR A 156 -18.11 0.16 -1.01
CA TYR A 156 -18.90 0.52 -2.18
C TYR A 156 -20.41 0.36 -1.93
N VAL A 157 -20.83 -0.77 -1.35
CA VAL A 157 -22.25 -0.98 -0.97
C VAL A 157 -22.74 0.08 0.03
N ARG A 158 -21.89 0.48 0.99
CA ARG A 158 -22.22 1.53 1.97
C ARG A 158 -22.39 2.89 1.30
N ILE A 159 -21.51 3.23 0.36
CA ILE A 159 -21.58 4.48 -0.42
C ILE A 159 -22.88 4.52 -1.22
N ASN A 160 -23.25 3.44 -1.90
CA ASN A 160 -24.48 3.39 -2.69
C ASN A 160 -25.74 3.56 -1.83
N ARG A 161 -25.79 2.98 -0.61
CA ARG A 161 -26.90 3.21 0.33
C ARG A 161 -26.97 4.67 0.77
N TYR A 162 -25.83 5.29 1.04
CA TYR A 162 -25.76 6.70 1.41
C TYR A 162 -26.25 7.61 0.27
N LEU A 163 -25.81 7.35 -0.97
CA LEU A 163 -26.27 8.08 -2.15
C LEU A 163 -27.78 7.91 -2.40
N ALA A 164 -28.30 6.69 -2.22
CA ALA A 164 -29.73 6.40 -2.33
C ALA A 164 -30.56 7.17 -1.28
N SER A 165 -30.07 7.24 -0.04
CA SER A 165 -30.73 8.00 1.05
C SER A 165 -30.80 9.51 0.77
N LEU A 166 -29.86 10.02 -0.02
CA LEU A 166 -29.80 11.42 -0.42
C LEU A 166 -30.63 11.75 -1.67
N LYS A 167 -31.36 10.77 -2.25
CA LYS A 167 -32.04 10.87 -3.55
C LYS A 167 -31.12 11.33 -4.70
N LEU A 168 -29.80 11.18 -4.55
CA LEU A 168 -28.79 11.47 -5.59
C LEU A 168 -28.60 10.29 -6.56
N GLY A 169 -29.52 9.32 -6.55
CA GLY A 169 -29.43 8.10 -7.33
C GLY A 169 -29.44 8.40 -8.83
N LYS A 170 -28.30 8.10 -9.48
CA LYS A 170 -28.04 7.99 -10.93
C LYS A 170 -27.28 9.12 -11.65
N HIS A 171 -26.73 10.14 -10.98
CA HIS A 171 -26.00 11.22 -11.69
C HIS A 171 -24.51 11.40 -11.34
N TYR A 172 -23.86 10.44 -10.68
CA TYR A 172 -22.40 10.43 -10.46
C TYR A 172 -21.79 9.05 -10.67
#